data_AF-A0A7J8WYD2-F1
#
_entry.id   AF-A0A7J8WYD2-F1
#
_cell.length_a   1.000
_cell.length_b   1.000
_cell.length_c   1.000
_cell.angle_alpha   90.00
_cell.angle_beta   90.00
_cell.angle_gamma   90.00
#
_symmetry.space_group_name_H-M   'P 1'
#
loop_
_entity.id
_entity.type
_entity.pdbx_description
1 polymer ?
#
loop_
_entity_poly.entity_id
_entity_poly.type
_entity_poly.pdbx_seq_one_letter_code
_entity_poly.pdbx_strand_id
1 'polypeptide(L)' 'MHEAGYEIGNLDATLILQRPKLGTHKEAIKSNLSQLLGADPSVVSLKAKTRKKVDSLGENRSIAAHTVVQLMR' A
#
# COMPACT_ATOMS: atom_id res chain seq x y z
N MET A 1 -15.59 -9.15 -3.06
CA MET A 1 -14.82 -10.35 -2.65
C MET A 1 -15.65 -11.26 -1.77
N HIS A 2 -16.26 -10.73 -0.70
CA HIS A 2 -17.09 -11.52 0.23
C HIS A 2 -18.29 -12.21 -0.43
N GLU A 3 -19.04 -11.53 -1.31
CA GLU A 3 -20.17 -12.16 -2.04
C GLU A 3 -19.71 -13.32 -2.96
N ALA A 4 -18.46 -13.27 -3.41
CA ALA A 4 -17.84 -14.34 -4.20
C ALA A 4 -17.12 -15.39 -3.34
N GLY A 5 -17.19 -15.26 -2.01
CA GLY A 5 -16.58 -16.18 -1.04
C GLY A 5 -15.06 -16.08 -0.89
N TYR A 6 -14.45 -14.94 -1.23
CA TYR A 6 -13.01 -14.73 -1.11
C TYR A 6 -12.62 -13.90 0.11
N GLU A 7 -11.50 -14.26 0.72
CA GLU A 7 -10.83 -13.55 1.81
C GLU A 7 -9.44 -13.07 1.39
N ILE A 8 -8.88 -12.09 2.12
CA ILE A 8 -7.52 -11.58 1.86
C ILE A 8 -6.52 -12.48 2.58
N GLY A 9 -5.63 -13.11 1.81
CA GLY A 9 -4.49 -13.83 2.36
C GLY A 9 -3.31 -12.92 2.67
N ASN A 10 -2.95 -12.03 1.74
CA ASN A 10 -1.85 -11.08 1.89
C ASN A 10 -2.02 -9.88 0.95
N LEU A 11 -1.59 -8.70 1.41
CA LEU A 11 -1.53 -7.46 0.63
C LEU A 11 -0.13 -6.85 0.74
N ASP A 12 0.56 -6.67 -0.39
CA ASP A 12 1.82 -5.93 -0.45
C ASP A 12 1.66 -4.70 -1.33
N ALA A 13 1.85 -3.52 -0.73
CA ALA A 13 1.75 -2.24 -1.40
C ALA A 13 3.08 -1.49 -1.35
N THR A 14 3.55 -1.03 -2.51
CA THR A 14 4.71 -0.16 -2.67
C THR A 14 4.28 1.22 -3.14
N LEU A 15 4.50 2.22 -2.30
CA LEU A 15 4.30 3.62 -2.64
C LEU A 15 5.59 4.20 -3.25
N ILE A 16 5.47 4.86 -4.39
CA ILE A 16 6.55 5.56 -5.08
C ILE A 16 6.32 7.06 -4.90
N LEU A 17 7.10 7.67 -4.02
CA LEU A 17 6.99 9.07 -3.65
C LEU A 17 8.36 9.61 -3.25
N GLN A 18 8.58 10.90 -3.48
CA GLN A 18 9.78 11.60 -3.05
C GLN A 18 9.60 12.26 -1.68
N ARG A 19 8.41 12.82 -1.43
CA ARG A 19 7.93 13.34 -0.14
C ARG A 19 6.41 13.17 -0.04
N PRO A 20 5.83 13.11 1.17
CA PRO A 20 6.48 13.03 2.48
C PRO A 20 7.15 11.67 2.73
N LYS A 21 7.90 11.53 3.84
CA LYS A 21 8.46 10.23 4.24
C LYS A 21 7.32 9.31 4.68
N LEU A 22 7.23 8.11 4.10
CA LEU A 22 6.19 7.15 4.47
C LEU A 22 6.26 6.74 5.95
N GLY A 23 7.44 6.66 6.55
CA GLY A 23 7.62 6.19 7.93
C GLY A 23 6.70 6.86 8.94
N THR A 24 6.47 8.17 8.82
CA THR A 24 5.59 8.95 9.71
C THR A 24 4.11 8.59 9.56
N HIS A 25 3.71 8.06 8.41
CA HIS A 25 2.31 7.76 8.07
C HIS A 25 2.02 6.26 7.94
N LYS A 26 3.05 5.41 8.01
CA LYS A 26 2.96 3.99 7.66
C LYS A 26 1.91 3.26 8.47
N GLU A 27 1.93 3.41 9.79
CA GLU A 27 0.99 2.70 10.69
C GLU A 27 -0.44 3.21 10.53
N ALA A 28 -0.63 4.52 10.34
CA ALA A 28 -1.96 5.07 10.09
C ALA A 28 -2.57 4.54 8.79
N ILE A 29 -1.79 4.51 7.70
CA ILE A 29 -2.24 3.95 6.42
C ILE A 29 -2.53 2.45 6.57
N LYS A 30 -1.65 1.71 7.26
CA LYS A 30 -1.82 0.28 7.50
C LYS A 30 -3.10 -0.03 8.28
N SER A 31 -3.37 0.72 9.36
CA SER A 31 -4.59 0.59 10.16
C SER A 31 -5.84 0.86 9.32
N ASN A 32 -5.85 1.96 8.57
CA ASN A 32 -6.97 2.32 7.71
C ASN A 32 -7.26 1.25 6.64
N LEU A 33 -6.22 0.70 6.01
CA LEU A 33 -6.37 -0.38 5.03
C LEU A 33 -6.94 -1.65 5.67
N SER A 34 -6.42 -2.02 6.84
CA SER A 34 -6.86 -3.23 7.58
C SER A 34 -8.34 -3.11 7.96
N GLN A 35 -8.75 -1.96 8.49
CA GLN A 35 -10.14 -1.68 8.84
C GLN A 35 -11.06 -1.65 7.61
N LEU A 36 -10.64 -0.97 6.53
CA LEU A 36 -11.42 -0.85 5.31
C LEU A 36 -11.65 -2.20 4.62
N LEU A 37 -10.64 -3.07 4.67
CA LEU A 37 -10.66 -4.37 3.99
C LEU A 37 -11.14 -5.51 4.88
N GLY A 38 -11.35 -5.27 6.18
CA GLY A 38 -11.69 -6.31 7.16
C GLY A 38 -10.60 -7.36 7.33
N ALA A 39 -9.33 -6.98 7.14
CA ALA A 39 -8.18 -7.88 7.20
C ALA A 39 -7.33 -7.64 8.45
N ASP A 40 -6.65 -8.68 8.91
CA ASP A 40 -5.70 -8.55 10.01
C ASP A 40 -4.51 -7.65 9.60
N PRO A 41 -4.08 -6.68 10.43
CA PRO A 41 -2.93 -5.85 10.09
C PRO A 41 -1.66 -6.63 9.77
N SER A 42 -1.45 -7.82 10.33
CA SER A 42 -0.28 -8.66 10.04
C SER A 42 -0.18 -9.05 8.56
N VAL A 43 -1.30 -9.14 7.83
CA VAL A 43 -1.32 -9.49 6.40
C VAL A 43 -1.20 -8.28 5.46
N VAL A 44 -1.05 -7.07 6.03
CA VAL A 44 -0.91 -5.82 5.28
C VAL A 44 0.53 -5.31 5.35
N SER A 45 1.21 -5.31 4.21
CA SER A 45 2.59 -4.83 4.05
C SER A 45 2.63 -3.53 3.24
N LEU A 46 3.33 -2.52 3.78
CA LEU A 46 3.54 -1.22 3.13
C LEU A 46 5.02 -0.88 3.04
N LYS A 47 5.45 -0.56 1.82
CA LYS A 47 6.83 -0.19 1.46
C LYS A 47 6.84 1.15 0.73
N ALA A 48 7.95 1.88 0.82
CA ALA A 48 8.17 3.10 0.05
C ALA A 48 9.42 2.97 -0.81
N LYS A 49 9.37 3.52 -2.01
CA LYS A 49 10.52 3.72 -2.89
C LYS A 49 10.54 5.16 -3.41
N THR A 50 11.73 5.69 -3.65
CA THR A 50 11.91 6.96 -4.37
C THR A 50 12.36 6.66 -5.80
N ARG A 51 12.07 7.57 -6.73
CA ARG A 51 12.47 7.42 -8.16
C ARG A 51 13.69 8.27 -8.54
N LYS A 52 14.62 8.47 -7.59
CA LYS A 52 15.91 9.18 -7.79
C LYS A 52 15.85 10.46 -8.66
N LYS A 53 14.80 11.27 -8.52
CA LYS A 53 14.57 12.51 -9.29
C LYS A 53 14.39 12.36 -10.80
N VAL A 54 14.09 11.15 -11.29
CA VAL A 54 13.72 10.92 -12.69
C VAL A 54 12.20 10.98 -12.81
N ASP A 55 11.72 11.61 -13.89
CA ASP A 55 10.30 11.76 -14.26
C ASP A 55 9.40 12.49 -13.24
N SER A 56 8.10 12.52 -13.50
CA SER A 56 7.11 13.22 -12.68
C SER A 56 7.06 12.73 -11.22
N LEU A 57 7.41 11.47 -10.96
CA LEU A 57 7.51 10.92 -9.60
C LEU A 57 8.78 11.44 -8.94
N GLY A 58 9.88 11.54 -9.68
CA GLY A 58 11.14 12.13 -9.25
C GLY A 58 11.08 13.63 -8.94
N GLU A 59 10.28 14.36 -9.71
CA GLU A 59 10.10 15.82 -9.58
C GLU A 59 9.14 16.23 -8.44
N ASN A 60 8.63 15.28 -7.63
CA ASN A 60 7.57 15.50 -6.64
C ASN A 60 6.23 16.00 -7.24
N ARG A 61 5.98 15.76 -8.53
CA ARG A 61 4.75 16.18 -9.20
C ARG A 61 3.66 15.12 -9.15
N SER A 62 4.00 13.90 -8.74
CA SER A 62 3.09 12.77 -8.66
C SER A 62 3.52 11.77 -7.58
N ILE A 63 2.58 10.96 -7.15
CA ILE A 63 2.79 9.78 -6.30
C ILE A 63 2.15 8.60 -7.03
N ALA A 64 2.80 7.44 -6.99
CA ALA A 64 2.25 6.19 -7.51
C ALA A 64 2.15 5.14 -6.41
N ALA A 65 1.21 4.21 -6.55
CA ALA A 65 1.02 3.07 -5.66
C ALA A 65 0.89 1.80 -6.49
N HIS A 66 1.75 0.82 -6.23
CA HIS A 66 1.64 -0.51 -6.82
C HIS A 66 1.26 -1.49 -5.73
N THR A 67 0.16 -2.23 -5.92
CA THR A 67 -0.38 -3.13 -4.91
C THR A 67 -0.66 -4.48 -5.52
N VAL A 68 -0.26 -5.54 -4.82
CA VAL A 68 -0.59 -6.93 -5.14
C VAL A 68 -1.39 -7.50 -3.98
N VAL A 69 -2.49 -8.17 -4.28
CA VAL A 69 -3.36 -8.82 -3.30
C VAL A 69 -3.52 -10.28 -3.66
N GLN A 70 -3.25 -11.16 -2.70
CA GLN A 70 -3.58 -12.57 -2.80
C GLN A 70 -4.94 -12.81 -2.15
N LEU A 71 -5.86 -13.39 -2.91
CA LEU A 71 -7.15 -13.84 -2.42
C LEU A 71 -7.11 -15.34 -2.15
N MET A 72 -7.76 -15.74 -1.06
CA MET A 72 -7.95 -17.14 -0.66
C MET A 72 -9.45 -17.43 -0.65
N ARG A 73 -9.81 -18.70 -0.83
CA ARG A 73 -11.18 -19.19 -0.79
C ARG A 73 -11.18 -20.58 -0.17
#